data_AF-A0A0H5QV31-F1
#
_entry.id   AF-A0A0H5QV31-F1
#
_cell.length_a   1.000
_cell.length_b   1.000
_cell.length_c   1.000
_cell.angle_alpha   90.00
_cell.angle_beta   90.00
_cell.angle_gamma   90.00
#
_symmetry.space_group_name_H-M   'P 1'
#
loop_
_entity.id
_entity.type
_entity.pdbx_description
1 polymer ?
#
loop_
_entity_poly.entity_id
_entity_poly.type
_entity_poly.pdbx_seq_one_letter_code
_entity_poly.pdbx_strand_id
1 'polypeptide(L)'
;MEKGYHEEAMTRVKKALLNCDSLLRAFPSIDSIEIASKTWKSVLVYGDFRDRFMNLYNGLLLSILLELSSKVDYPPDRLTALWILFRSGSHLPLLPESFTADIWNFALIQFRMLMQSDKMEPLLSSLSHDDISPLINDIHHYIANQCHCQPTSSRFYDHSKTNLFLALDLMKGIYDENLKAEDPVPFKRFYSELVTEAFAPQNQTHYRSLILKYPFAVHLSLKRNVLRENPCHQAVHLWVNRESLMNDALNAAPRIRAKSPYPNLQITFKGEFGYDLGGLKREFFNLFCENLSPDYFHRDDDDARKMLIDLTKNVDSDKYHNIGSFPILHC
;
A
#
# COMPACT_ATOMS: atom_id res chain seq x y z
N MET A 1 -35.45 -26.43 -2.70
CA MET A 1 -34.58 -27.37 -1.97
C MET A 1 -35.22 -27.68 -0.63
N GLU A 2 -35.51 -28.95 -0.37
CA GLU A 2 -36.21 -29.42 0.84
C GLU A 2 -35.33 -29.29 2.10
N LYS A 3 -35.97 -29.09 3.25
CA LYS A 3 -35.36 -28.83 4.57
C LYS A 3 -34.25 -29.82 4.98
N GLY A 4 -34.32 -31.08 4.53
CA GLY A 4 -33.33 -32.12 4.81
C GLY A 4 -31.96 -31.92 4.13
N TYR A 5 -31.93 -31.34 2.92
CA TYR A 5 -30.66 -31.06 2.22
C TYR A 5 -29.83 -29.98 2.93
N HIS A 6 -30.49 -29.08 3.68
CA HIS A 6 -29.84 -27.97 4.38
C HIS A 6 -29.19 -28.38 5.69
N GLU A 7 -29.81 -29.29 6.46
CA GLU A 7 -29.19 -29.86 7.67
C GLU A 7 -27.96 -30.70 7.33
N GLU A 8 -28.01 -31.44 6.21
CA GLU A 8 -26.86 -32.21 5.74
C GLU A 8 -25.71 -31.29 5.29
N ALA A 9 -26.02 -30.21 4.58
CA ALA A 9 -25.02 -29.21 4.18
C ALA A 9 -24.38 -28.49 5.38
N MET A 10 -25.19 -28.10 6.39
CA MET A 10 -24.68 -27.54 7.65
C MET A 10 -23.83 -28.54 8.42
N THR A 11 -24.16 -29.83 8.36
CA THR A 11 -23.34 -30.90 8.96
C THR A 11 -21.97 -31.00 8.27
N ARG A 12 -21.92 -30.86 6.93
CA ARG A 12 -20.65 -30.80 6.18
C ARG A 12 -19.82 -29.57 6.54
N VAL A 13 -20.43 -28.40 6.65
CA VAL A 13 -19.77 -27.17 7.11
C VAL A 13 -19.23 -27.32 8.52
N LYS A 14 -20.02 -27.87 9.45
CA LYS A 14 -19.58 -28.14 10.82
C LYS A 14 -18.38 -29.10 10.86
N LYS A 15 -18.37 -30.11 9.99
CA LYS A 15 -17.24 -31.04 9.87
C LYS A 15 -16.00 -30.35 9.32
N ALA A 16 -16.13 -29.53 8.28
CA ALA A 16 -15.02 -28.77 7.71
C ALA A 16 -14.43 -27.75 8.70
N LEU A 17 -15.27 -27.01 9.41
CA LEU A 17 -14.86 -25.95 10.35
C LEU A 17 -14.60 -26.47 11.79
N LEU A 18 -14.43 -27.78 11.98
CA LEU A 18 -14.19 -28.36 13.31
C LEU A 18 -12.81 -28.00 13.87
N ASN A 19 -11.79 -28.08 13.01
CA ASN A 19 -10.41 -27.73 13.29
C ASN A 19 -9.66 -27.56 11.96
N CYS A 20 -8.42 -27.08 12.02
CA CYS A 20 -7.61 -26.85 10.83
C CYS A 20 -7.40 -28.13 9.99
N ASP A 21 -7.16 -29.29 10.61
CA ASP A 21 -6.95 -30.54 9.88
C ASP A 21 -8.20 -30.94 9.08
N SER A 22 -9.39 -30.71 9.66
CA SER A 22 -10.66 -31.00 9.01
C SER A 22 -10.94 -30.01 7.88
N LEU A 23 -10.54 -28.74 8.06
CA LEU A 23 -10.63 -27.72 7.02
C LEU A 23 -9.74 -28.09 5.84
N LEU A 24 -8.48 -28.43 6.08
CA LEU A 24 -7.52 -28.77 5.02
C LEU A 24 -7.86 -30.10 4.34
N ARG A 25 -8.49 -31.06 5.03
CA ARG A 25 -9.06 -32.24 4.35
C ARG A 25 -10.19 -31.89 3.39
N ALA A 26 -10.96 -30.84 3.68
CA ALA A 26 -12.05 -30.38 2.81
C ALA A 26 -11.56 -29.43 1.70
N PHE A 27 -10.55 -28.62 2.00
CA PHE A 27 -9.98 -27.58 1.15
C PHE A 27 -8.45 -27.63 1.27
N PRO A 28 -7.77 -28.49 0.49
CA PRO A 28 -6.37 -28.85 0.72
C PRO A 28 -5.35 -27.79 0.37
N SER A 29 -5.71 -26.77 -0.41
CA SER A 29 -4.79 -25.70 -0.82
C SER A 29 -5.51 -24.36 -0.97
N ILE A 30 -4.72 -23.29 -1.12
CA ILE A 30 -5.22 -21.93 -1.42
C ILE A 30 -6.05 -21.91 -2.72
N ASP A 31 -5.77 -22.79 -3.69
CA ASP A 31 -6.58 -22.93 -4.91
C ASP A 31 -8.03 -23.35 -4.63
N SER A 32 -8.30 -23.88 -3.44
CA SER A 32 -9.64 -24.29 -3.01
C SER A 32 -10.52 -23.12 -2.55
N ILE A 33 -10.04 -21.87 -2.55
CA ILE A 33 -10.79 -20.68 -2.08
C ILE A 33 -12.16 -20.56 -2.77
N GLU A 34 -12.22 -20.73 -4.09
CA GLU A 34 -13.48 -20.59 -4.83
C GLU A 34 -14.47 -21.72 -4.47
N ILE A 35 -13.96 -22.93 -4.27
CA ILE A 35 -14.75 -24.10 -3.86
C ILE A 35 -15.26 -23.89 -2.42
N ALA A 36 -14.41 -23.41 -1.51
CA ALA A 36 -14.78 -23.07 -0.15
C ALA A 36 -15.88 -22.01 -0.13
N SER A 37 -15.70 -20.94 -0.90
CA SER A 37 -16.69 -19.85 -0.98
C SER A 37 -18.04 -20.31 -1.53
N LYS A 38 -18.07 -21.10 -2.62
CA LYS A 38 -19.30 -21.71 -3.14
C LYS A 38 -19.97 -22.61 -2.10
N THR A 39 -19.18 -23.36 -1.33
CA THR A 39 -19.68 -24.22 -0.25
C THR A 39 -20.37 -23.38 0.83
N TRP A 40 -19.71 -22.34 1.34
CA TRP A 40 -20.27 -21.44 2.36
C TRP A 40 -21.56 -20.76 1.87
N LYS A 41 -21.55 -20.26 0.63
CA LYS A 41 -22.70 -19.63 -0.03
C LYS A 41 -23.91 -20.55 -0.11
N SER A 42 -23.71 -21.81 -0.51
CA SER A 42 -24.80 -22.81 -0.62
C SER A 42 -25.50 -23.07 0.71
N VAL A 43 -24.78 -22.92 1.82
CA VAL A 43 -25.32 -23.11 3.17
C VAL A 43 -26.06 -21.88 3.67
N LEU A 44 -25.55 -20.69 3.34
CA LEU A 44 -26.04 -19.42 3.88
C LEU A 44 -27.28 -18.88 3.14
N VAL A 45 -27.35 -19.04 1.82
CA VAL A 45 -28.48 -18.55 1.01
C VAL A 45 -29.77 -19.31 1.29
N TYR A 46 -29.69 -20.54 1.79
CA TYR A 46 -30.85 -21.44 1.85
C TYR A 46 -31.23 -21.94 3.25
N GLY A 47 -30.50 -21.57 4.30
CA GLY A 47 -30.59 -22.29 5.59
C GLY A 47 -30.85 -21.49 6.87
N ASP A 48 -30.97 -20.15 6.84
CA ASP A 48 -31.05 -19.32 8.07
C ASP A 48 -30.02 -19.69 9.16
N PHE A 49 -28.83 -20.13 8.72
CA PHE A 49 -27.75 -20.58 9.60
C PHE A 49 -26.65 -19.53 9.76
N ARG A 50 -26.97 -18.25 9.50
CA ARG A 50 -26.02 -17.13 9.50
C ARG A 50 -25.18 -17.11 10.78
N ASP A 51 -25.84 -17.08 11.93
CA ASP A 51 -25.18 -16.95 13.23
C ASP A 51 -24.36 -18.21 13.56
N ARG A 52 -24.90 -19.39 13.25
CA ARG A 52 -24.20 -20.66 13.47
C ARG A 52 -22.94 -20.75 12.62
N PHE A 53 -23.01 -20.32 11.36
CA PHE A 53 -21.84 -20.25 10.48
C PHE A 53 -20.81 -19.26 11.02
N MET A 54 -21.23 -18.04 11.39
CA MET A 54 -20.31 -17.03 11.93
C MET A 54 -19.59 -17.51 13.17
N ASN A 55 -20.30 -18.17 14.09
CA ASN A 55 -19.71 -18.72 15.30
C ASN A 55 -18.65 -19.79 14.98
N LEU A 56 -18.92 -20.69 14.03
CA LEU A 56 -17.94 -21.71 13.60
C LEU A 56 -16.75 -21.10 12.89
N TYR A 57 -17.00 -20.22 11.90
CA TYR A 57 -15.98 -19.59 11.08
C TYR A 57 -15.05 -18.71 11.95
N ASN A 58 -15.63 -17.80 12.74
CA ASN A 58 -14.87 -16.90 13.61
C ASN A 58 -14.16 -17.68 14.73
N GLY A 59 -14.78 -18.74 15.25
CA GLY A 59 -14.16 -19.60 16.25
C GLY A 59 -12.90 -20.28 15.73
N LEU A 60 -12.95 -20.87 14.53
CA LEU A 60 -11.77 -21.49 13.91
C LEU A 60 -10.71 -20.44 13.54
N LEU A 61 -11.12 -19.32 12.94
CA LEU A 61 -10.21 -18.23 12.58
C LEU A 61 -9.46 -17.70 13.81
N LEU A 62 -10.18 -17.43 14.90
CA LEU A 62 -9.59 -16.96 16.15
C LEU A 62 -8.63 -18.00 16.74
N SER A 63 -9.00 -19.28 16.72
CA SER A 63 -8.11 -20.36 17.18
C SER A 63 -6.79 -20.38 16.41
N ILE A 64 -6.86 -20.29 15.08
CA ILE A 64 -5.65 -20.27 14.22
C ILE A 64 -4.81 -19.03 14.54
N LEU A 65 -5.43 -17.85 14.64
CA LEU A 65 -4.70 -16.60 14.90
C LEU A 65 -4.05 -16.56 16.29
N LEU A 66 -4.72 -17.09 17.32
CA LEU A 66 -4.13 -17.23 18.66
C LEU A 66 -2.92 -18.16 18.63
N GLU A 67 -3.03 -19.31 17.96
CA GLU A 67 -1.90 -20.24 17.80
C GLU A 67 -0.72 -19.55 17.10
N LEU A 68 -0.95 -18.84 15.99
CA LEU A 68 0.10 -18.12 15.26
C LEU A 68 0.70 -16.97 16.07
N SER A 69 -0.10 -16.26 16.87
CA SER A 69 0.41 -15.19 17.74
C SER A 69 1.33 -15.70 18.86
N SER A 70 1.22 -16.97 19.26
CA SER A 70 2.02 -17.55 20.35
C SER A 70 3.31 -18.20 19.89
N LYS A 71 3.44 -18.51 18.59
CA LYS A 71 4.61 -19.19 18.02
C LYS A 71 5.58 -18.21 17.36
N VAL A 72 6.84 -18.64 17.32
CA VAL A 72 7.91 -18.01 16.53
C VAL A 72 7.89 -18.57 15.11
N ASP A 73 7.62 -19.88 14.97
CA ASP A 73 7.49 -20.57 13.68
C ASP A 73 6.02 -20.84 13.33
N TYR A 74 5.63 -20.43 12.12
CA TYR A 74 4.26 -20.56 11.62
C TYR A 74 4.12 -21.85 10.83
N PRO A 75 3.28 -22.80 11.28
CA PRO A 75 3.07 -24.03 10.54
C PRO A 75 2.43 -23.72 9.17
N PRO A 76 2.99 -24.21 8.04
CA PRO A 76 2.46 -23.93 6.69
C PRO A 76 0.97 -24.26 6.53
N ASP A 77 0.54 -25.36 7.17
CA ASP A 77 -0.86 -25.79 7.21
C ASP A 77 -1.78 -24.73 7.83
N ARG A 78 -1.34 -24.11 8.94
CA ARG A 78 -2.12 -23.07 9.65
C ARG A 78 -2.22 -21.79 8.83
N LEU A 79 -1.15 -21.43 8.13
CA LEU A 79 -1.14 -20.27 7.23
C LEU A 79 -2.06 -20.51 6.02
N THR A 80 -1.98 -21.69 5.41
CA THR A 80 -2.87 -22.09 4.31
C THR A 80 -4.34 -22.04 4.72
N ALA A 81 -4.67 -22.61 5.88
CA ALA A 81 -6.01 -22.58 6.46
C ALA A 81 -6.50 -21.14 6.72
N LEU A 82 -5.65 -20.28 7.27
CA LEU A 82 -5.95 -18.87 7.51
C LEU A 82 -6.32 -18.15 6.21
N TRP A 83 -5.52 -18.34 5.15
CA TRP A 83 -5.76 -17.70 3.86
C TRP A 83 -7.01 -18.23 3.16
N ILE A 84 -7.28 -19.54 3.24
CA ILE A 84 -8.53 -20.12 2.73
C ILE A 84 -9.74 -19.46 3.41
N LEU A 85 -9.73 -19.38 4.74
CA LEU A 85 -10.82 -18.73 5.49
C LEU A 85 -10.94 -17.29 5.02
N PHE A 86 -9.92 -16.47 5.27
CA PHE A 86 -9.94 -15.02 5.03
C PHE A 86 -10.41 -14.67 3.61
N ARG A 87 -9.80 -15.28 2.59
CA ARG A 87 -10.10 -14.98 1.19
C ARG A 87 -11.43 -15.57 0.75
N SER A 88 -11.83 -16.75 1.21
CA SER A 88 -13.15 -17.30 0.85
C SER A 88 -14.33 -16.40 1.24
N GLY A 89 -14.13 -15.55 2.25
CA GLY A 89 -15.09 -14.51 2.65
C GLY A 89 -15.36 -13.46 1.58
N SER A 90 -14.34 -12.96 0.84
CA SER A 90 -14.56 -11.92 -0.20
C SER A 90 -15.38 -12.43 -1.38
N HIS A 91 -15.28 -13.73 -1.66
CA HIS A 91 -15.93 -14.37 -2.79
C HIS A 91 -17.41 -14.75 -2.55
N LEU A 92 -18.10 -14.14 -1.56
CA LEU A 92 -19.51 -14.38 -1.22
C LEU A 92 -20.46 -13.29 -1.80
N PRO A 93 -20.81 -13.30 -3.11
CA PRO A 93 -21.58 -12.22 -3.76
C PRO A 93 -23.12 -12.37 -3.72
N LEU A 94 -23.70 -13.44 -3.15
CA LEU A 94 -25.18 -13.59 -3.05
C LEU A 94 -25.72 -13.43 -1.62
N LEU A 95 -24.90 -12.95 -0.70
CA LEU A 95 -25.33 -12.67 0.67
C LEU A 95 -25.53 -11.17 0.84
N PRO A 96 -26.36 -10.73 1.81
CA PRO A 96 -26.44 -9.32 2.14
C PRO A 96 -25.03 -8.77 2.36
N GLU A 97 -24.70 -7.63 1.75
CA GLU A 97 -23.35 -7.04 1.80
C GLU A 97 -22.84 -6.87 3.24
N SER A 98 -23.76 -6.61 4.19
CA SER A 98 -23.46 -6.51 5.62
C SER A 98 -22.84 -7.78 6.19
N PHE A 99 -23.25 -8.96 5.74
CA PHE A 99 -22.73 -10.24 6.25
C PHE A 99 -21.29 -10.49 5.81
N THR A 100 -21.00 -10.28 4.53
CA THR A 100 -19.64 -10.42 4.00
C THR A 100 -18.71 -9.40 4.65
N ALA A 101 -19.21 -8.18 4.88
CA ALA A 101 -18.49 -7.16 5.63
C ALA A 101 -18.20 -7.62 7.07
N ASP A 102 -19.14 -8.25 7.78
CA ASP A 102 -18.94 -8.74 9.15
C ASP A 102 -17.80 -9.75 9.27
N ILE A 103 -17.69 -10.70 8.32
CA ILE A 103 -16.61 -11.69 8.26
C ILE A 103 -15.25 -11.00 8.16
N TRP A 104 -15.14 -10.06 7.21
CA TRP A 104 -13.91 -9.32 6.97
C TRP A 104 -13.58 -8.37 8.13
N ASN A 105 -14.57 -7.70 8.70
CA ASN A 105 -14.40 -6.83 9.87
C ASN A 105 -13.80 -7.61 11.03
N PHE A 106 -14.36 -8.77 11.35
CA PHE A 106 -13.86 -9.63 12.41
C PHE A 106 -12.41 -10.05 12.12
N ALA A 107 -12.13 -10.57 10.92
CA ALA A 107 -10.79 -11.01 10.54
C ALA A 107 -9.76 -9.87 10.60
N LEU A 108 -10.08 -8.69 10.07
CA LEU A 108 -9.20 -7.52 10.05
C LEU A 108 -8.86 -7.01 11.45
N ILE A 109 -9.81 -7.04 12.38
CA ILE A 109 -9.57 -6.72 13.79
C ILE A 109 -8.54 -7.69 14.39
N GLN A 110 -8.66 -8.98 14.09
CA GLN A 110 -7.70 -9.98 14.57
C GLN A 110 -6.33 -9.85 13.90
N PHE A 111 -6.28 -9.59 12.58
CA PHE A 111 -5.02 -9.35 11.86
C PHE A 111 -4.27 -8.15 12.42
N ARG A 112 -4.97 -7.10 12.88
CA ARG A 112 -4.33 -5.96 13.55
C ARG A 112 -3.46 -6.39 14.72
N MET A 113 -3.96 -7.34 15.53
CA MET A 113 -3.23 -7.84 16.69
C MET A 113 -1.97 -8.59 16.26
N LEU A 114 -2.03 -9.33 15.15
CA LEU A 114 -0.87 -10.01 14.58
C LEU A 114 0.15 -9.04 13.98
N MET A 115 -0.30 -8.00 13.28
CA MET A 115 0.58 -6.98 12.66
C MET A 115 1.29 -6.07 13.67
N GLN A 116 0.83 -6.00 14.92
CA GLN A 116 1.51 -5.26 15.99
C GLN A 116 2.74 -5.98 16.54
N SER A 117 3.01 -7.19 16.04
CA SER A 117 4.21 -7.95 16.30
C SER A 117 4.98 -8.14 14.99
N ASP A 118 6.29 -8.35 15.04
CA ASP A 118 7.19 -8.52 13.87
C ASP A 118 6.92 -9.84 13.08
N LYS A 119 5.64 -10.06 12.77
CA LYS A 119 5.00 -11.32 12.41
C LYS A 119 4.38 -11.27 11.00
N MET A 120 4.47 -10.11 10.34
CA MET A 120 3.93 -9.90 8.99
C MET A 120 4.75 -10.61 7.92
N GLU A 121 6.08 -10.53 7.97
CA GLU A 121 6.97 -11.19 7.02
C GLU A 121 6.76 -12.72 6.98
N PRO A 122 6.75 -13.45 8.12
CA PRO A 122 6.45 -14.88 8.12
C PRO A 122 5.02 -15.24 7.69
N LEU A 123 4.06 -14.34 7.91
CA LEU A 123 2.68 -14.54 7.47
C LEU A 123 2.60 -14.47 5.94
N LEU A 124 3.28 -13.51 5.31
CA LEU A 124 3.25 -13.32 3.87
C LEU A 124 4.13 -14.31 3.11
N SER A 125 5.21 -14.82 3.71
CA SER A 125 6.07 -15.82 3.07
C SER A 125 5.36 -17.15 2.76
N SER A 126 4.18 -17.37 3.33
CA SER A 126 3.31 -18.51 2.97
C SER A 126 2.51 -18.32 1.69
N LEU A 127 2.44 -17.10 1.16
CA LEU A 127 1.77 -16.82 -0.10
C LEU A 127 2.78 -16.88 -1.22
N SER A 128 2.42 -17.55 -2.32
CA SER A 128 3.18 -17.40 -3.55
C SER A 128 3.00 -15.98 -4.12
N HIS A 129 3.88 -15.57 -5.02
CA HIS A 129 3.71 -14.31 -5.76
C HIS A 129 2.35 -14.24 -6.48
N ASP A 130 1.92 -15.36 -7.04
CA ASP A 130 0.63 -15.53 -7.71
C ASP A 130 -0.56 -15.42 -6.75
N ASP A 131 -0.37 -15.63 -5.44
CA ASP A 131 -1.41 -15.48 -4.42
C ASP A 131 -1.52 -14.07 -3.83
N ILE A 132 -0.41 -13.32 -3.81
CA ILE A 132 -0.38 -11.94 -3.29
C ILE A 132 -1.25 -11.02 -4.14
N SER A 133 -1.19 -11.14 -5.47
CA SER A 133 -1.99 -10.30 -6.38
C SER A 133 -3.51 -10.46 -6.17
N PRO A 134 -4.07 -11.68 -6.14
CA PRO A 134 -5.47 -11.92 -5.76
C PRO A 134 -5.83 -11.42 -4.36
N LEU A 135 -4.95 -11.59 -3.35
CA LEU A 135 -5.18 -11.05 -2.01
C LEU A 135 -5.32 -9.51 -2.03
N ILE A 136 -4.44 -8.82 -2.74
CA ILE A 136 -4.52 -7.35 -2.90
C ILE A 136 -5.85 -6.97 -3.57
N ASN A 137 -6.29 -7.71 -4.58
CA ASN A 137 -7.59 -7.48 -5.23
C ASN A 137 -8.75 -7.69 -4.26
N ASP A 138 -8.73 -8.74 -3.44
CA ASP A 138 -9.75 -9.00 -2.42
C ASP A 138 -9.87 -7.81 -1.46
N ILE A 139 -8.73 -7.28 -0.99
CA ILE A 139 -8.70 -6.13 -0.08
C ILE A 139 -9.20 -4.86 -0.77
N HIS A 140 -8.85 -4.63 -2.04
CA HIS A 140 -9.38 -3.51 -2.81
C HIS A 140 -10.90 -3.56 -2.96
N HIS A 141 -11.47 -4.73 -3.25
CA HIS A 141 -12.92 -4.89 -3.34
C HIS A 141 -13.59 -4.57 -2.00
N TYR A 142 -13.02 -5.06 -0.90
CA TYR A 142 -13.53 -4.72 0.42
C TYR A 142 -13.47 -3.21 0.69
N ILE A 143 -12.33 -2.57 0.43
CA ILE A 143 -12.14 -1.12 0.60
C ILE A 143 -13.13 -0.34 -0.26
N ALA A 144 -13.30 -0.72 -1.53
CA ALA A 144 -14.25 -0.12 -2.46
C ALA A 144 -15.67 -0.15 -1.88
N ASN A 145 -16.11 -1.31 -1.39
CA ASN A 145 -17.43 -1.47 -0.76
C ASN A 145 -17.58 -0.56 0.47
N GLN A 146 -16.56 -0.48 1.33
CA GLN A 146 -16.58 0.43 2.48
C GLN A 146 -16.67 1.91 2.07
N CYS A 147 -16.03 2.29 0.95
CA CYS A 147 -16.08 3.64 0.41
C CYS A 147 -17.43 4.00 -0.22
N HIS A 148 -18.11 3.04 -0.85
CA HIS A 148 -19.42 3.23 -1.50
C HIS A 148 -20.59 3.32 -0.52
N CYS A 149 -20.58 2.52 0.56
CA CYS A 149 -21.73 2.38 1.45
C CYS A 149 -21.97 3.56 2.42
N GLN A 150 -21.21 4.67 2.37
CA GLN A 150 -21.33 5.76 3.34
C GLN A 150 -21.26 7.19 2.76
N PRO A 151 -22.08 8.14 3.27
CA PRO A 151 -22.09 9.54 2.84
C PRO A 151 -20.73 10.22 3.01
N THR A 152 -20.39 11.09 2.06
CA THR A 152 -19.09 11.77 1.89
C THR A 152 -18.60 12.56 3.11
N SER A 153 -19.50 13.19 3.89
CA SER A 153 -19.13 14.12 4.96
C SER A 153 -18.79 13.48 6.31
N SER A 154 -19.14 12.20 6.54
CA SER A 154 -18.86 11.49 7.81
C SER A 154 -17.68 10.53 7.73
N ARG A 155 -17.03 10.39 6.57
CA ARG A 155 -16.05 9.32 6.24
C ARG A 155 -14.85 9.22 7.20
N PHE A 156 -14.49 10.30 7.89
CA PHE A 156 -13.25 10.37 8.68
C PHE A 156 -13.37 11.03 10.05
N TYR A 157 -14.57 11.45 10.45
CA TYR A 157 -14.76 12.19 11.72
C TYR A 157 -15.03 11.28 12.92
N ASP A 158 -15.44 10.04 12.69
CA ASP A 158 -15.70 9.09 13.75
C ASP A 158 -14.59 8.03 13.81
N HIS A 159 -13.86 8.01 14.93
CA HIS A 159 -12.84 6.99 15.23
C HIS A 159 -13.43 5.56 15.29
N SER A 160 -14.76 5.42 15.18
CA SER A 160 -15.48 4.16 15.01
C SER A 160 -15.35 3.51 13.62
N LYS A 161 -14.78 4.18 12.61
CA LYS A 161 -14.54 3.61 11.26
C LYS A 161 -13.22 2.84 11.16
N THR A 162 -12.99 1.94 12.13
CA THR A 162 -11.81 1.08 12.20
C THR A 162 -11.56 0.30 10.92
N ASN A 163 -12.60 -0.21 10.26
CA ASN A 163 -12.40 -1.33 9.33
C ASN A 163 -11.76 -0.95 7.99
N LEU A 164 -12.06 0.24 7.44
CA LEU A 164 -11.33 0.79 6.29
C LEU A 164 -9.84 0.92 6.60
N PHE A 165 -9.51 1.47 7.77
CA PHE A 165 -8.13 1.65 8.18
C PHE A 165 -7.44 0.34 8.52
N LEU A 166 -8.15 -0.65 9.06
CA LEU A 166 -7.61 -1.99 9.27
C LEU A 166 -7.26 -2.67 7.93
N ALA A 167 -8.12 -2.52 6.92
CA ALA A 167 -7.82 -3.01 5.56
C ALA A 167 -6.63 -2.29 4.93
N LEU A 168 -6.55 -0.96 5.09
CA LEU A 168 -5.41 -0.16 4.62
C LEU A 168 -4.11 -0.48 5.38
N ASP A 169 -4.18 -0.73 6.68
CA ASP A 169 -3.04 -1.15 7.49
C ASP A 169 -2.55 -2.55 7.05
N LEU A 170 -3.47 -3.48 6.75
CA LEU A 170 -3.12 -4.80 6.21
C LEU A 170 -2.44 -4.66 4.84
N MET A 171 -3.03 -3.87 3.95
CA MET A 171 -2.45 -3.59 2.63
C MET A 171 -1.10 -2.89 2.73
N LYS A 172 -0.90 -2.03 3.73
CA LYS A 172 0.38 -1.40 4.04
C LYS A 172 1.42 -2.44 4.44
N GLY A 173 1.08 -3.36 5.35
CA GLY A 173 1.97 -4.45 5.73
C GLY A 173 2.39 -5.31 4.53
N ILE A 174 1.45 -5.62 3.63
CA ILE A 174 1.75 -6.32 2.37
C ILE A 174 2.68 -5.49 1.48
N TYR A 175 2.42 -4.19 1.35
CA TYR A 175 3.24 -3.28 0.56
C TYR A 175 4.67 -3.17 1.09
N ASP A 176 4.83 -3.01 2.41
CA ASP A 176 6.13 -2.85 3.07
C ASP A 176 6.99 -4.12 2.93
N GLU A 177 6.39 -5.32 3.01
CA GLU A 177 7.11 -6.57 2.72
C GLU A 177 7.39 -6.76 1.23
N ASN A 178 6.46 -6.36 0.35
CA ASN A 178 6.67 -6.41 -1.10
C ASN A 178 7.85 -5.52 -1.53
N LEU A 179 8.16 -4.43 -0.80
CA LEU A 179 9.36 -3.61 -1.07
C LEU A 179 10.69 -4.33 -0.80
N LYS A 180 10.66 -5.39 0.03
CA LYS A 180 11.85 -6.19 0.37
C LYS A 180 12.02 -7.42 -0.51
N ALA A 181 11.02 -7.77 -1.31
CA ALA A 181 11.02 -8.97 -2.13
C ALA A 181 11.98 -8.85 -3.33
N GLU A 182 12.65 -9.95 -3.68
CA GLU A 182 13.52 -10.03 -4.88
C GLU A 182 12.72 -9.85 -6.18
N ASP A 183 11.48 -10.37 -6.22
CA ASP A 183 10.53 -10.22 -7.32
C ASP A 183 9.22 -9.58 -6.82
N PRO A 184 9.13 -8.25 -6.75
CA PRO A 184 7.97 -7.57 -6.17
C PRO A 184 6.77 -7.53 -7.12
N VAL A 185 5.56 -7.65 -6.57
CA VAL A 185 4.31 -7.39 -7.30
C VAL A 185 4.30 -5.92 -7.77
N PRO A 186 3.86 -5.62 -9.01
CA PRO A 186 3.88 -4.26 -9.54
C PRO A 186 3.11 -3.26 -8.66
N PHE A 187 3.73 -2.13 -8.32
CA PHE A 187 3.15 -1.10 -7.44
C PHE A 187 1.77 -0.60 -7.85
N LYS A 188 1.46 -0.60 -9.15
CA LYS A 188 0.13 -0.23 -9.66
C LYS A 188 -1.00 -1.10 -9.10
N ARG A 189 -0.70 -2.30 -8.59
CA ARG A 189 -1.67 -3.19 -7.93
C ARG A 189 -2.11 -2.67 -6.58
N PHE A 190 -1.29 -1.89 -5.88
CA PHE A 190 -1.61 -1.36 -4.56
C PHE A 190 -2.43 -0.06 -4.61
N TYR A 191 -2.54 0.53 -5.80
CA TYR A 191 -3.27 1.78 -6.04
C TYR A 191 -4.79 1.54 -6.16
N SER A 192 -5.60 2.45 -5.61
CA SER A 192 -7.05 2.49 -5.80
C SER A 192 -7.57 3.89 -6.10
N GLU A 193 -8.34 4.01 -7.18
CA GLU A 193 -9.03 5.26 -7.55
C GLU A 193 -10.08 5.65 -6.51
N LEU A 194 -10.84 4.66 -6.01
CA LEU A 194 -11.84 4.89 -4.97
C LEU A 194 -11.23 5.37 -3.65
N VAL A 195 -10.07 4.84 -3.25
CA VAL A 195 -9.34 5.35 -2.08
C VAL A 195 -8.86 6.78 -2.33
N THR A 196 -8.40 7.06 -3.55
CA THR A 196 -7.98 8.41 -3.96
C THR A 196 -9.12 9.41 -3.84
N GLU A 197 -10.31 9.06 -4.36
CA GLU A 197 -11.51 9.88 -4.22
C GLU A 197 -11.97 10.00 -2.76
N ALA A 198 -11.88 8.93 -1.98
CA ALA A 198 -12.22 8.95 -0.57
C ALA A 198 -11.30 9.92 0.20
N PHE A 199 -10.02 9.95 -0.14
CA PHE A 199 -9.06 10.85 0.49
C PHE A 199 -9.17 12.27 -0.08
N ALA A 200 -9.77 12.50 -1.25
CA ALA A 200 -9.87 13.82 -1.87
C ALA A 200 -10.41 14.92 -0.91
N PRO A 201 -9.89 16.16 -1.00
CA PRO A 201 -10.00 17.16 0.05
C PRO A 201 -11.45 17.63 0.28
N GLN A 202 -12.00 17.28 1.45
CA GLN A 202 -13.13 17.97 2.07
C GLN A 202 -12.70 18.78 3.31
N ASN A 203 -11.54 18.46 3.91
CA ASN A 203 -10.85 19.21 4.98
C ASN A 203 -9.33 18.90 4.95
N GLN A 204 -8.49 19.95 4.90
CA GLN A 204 -7.07 19.84 4.50
C GLN A 204 -6.16 19.08 5.48
N THR A 205 -6.33 19.26 6.79
CA THR A 205 -5.33 18.78 7.78
C THR A 205 -5.35 17.26 8.00
N HIS A 206 -6.54 16.65 8.08
CA HIS A 206 -6.69 15.20 8.35
C HIS A 206 -6.30 14.34 7.14
N TYR A 207 -6.55 14.83 5.94
CA TYR A 207 -6.23 14.12 4.72
C TYR A 207 -4.72 14.01 4.48
N ARG A 208 -3.96 15.04 4.84
CA ARG A 208 -2.50 15.03 4.72
C ARG A 208 -1.86 13.90 5.52
N SER A 209 -2.28 13.68 6.77
CA SER A 209 -1.75 12.59 7.60
C SER A 209 -2.09 11.22 7.01
N LEU A 210 -3.27 11.07 6.39
CA LEU A 210 -3.67 9.83 5.73
C LEU A 210 -2.87 9.53 4.47
N ILE A 211 -2.56 10.52 3.63
CA ILE A 211 -1.67 10.32 2.47
C ILE A 211 -0.28 9.93 2.91
N LEU A 212 0.25 10.59 3.95
CA LEU A 212 1.57 10.26 4.47
C LEU A 212 1.59 8.85 5.06
N LYS A 213 0.48 8.38 5.65
CA LYS A 213 0.36 7.02 6.19
C LYS A 213 0.19 5.95 5.09
N TYR A 214 -0.58 6.24 4.03
CA TYR A 214 -0.89 5.29 2.96
C TYR A 214 -0.56 5.83 1.55
N PRO A 215 0.70 6.23 1.28
CA PRO A 215 1.06 6.84 0.01
C PRO A 215 0.95 5.85 -1.16
N PHE A 216 1.04 4.55 -0.92
CA PHE A 216 0.91 3.52 -1.95
C PHE A 216 -0.52 3.41 -2.51
N ALA A 217 -1.53 3.71 -1.69
CA ALA A 217 -2.94 3.47 -2.02
C ALA A 217 -3.55 4.59 -2.89
N VAL A 218 -2.91 5.75 -2.98
CA VAL A 218 -3.46 6.96 -3.61
C VAL A 218 -2.77 7.33 -4.91
N HIS A 219 -3.50 8.03 -5.79
CA HIS A 219 -2.99 8.49 -7.08
C HIS A 219 -1.92 9.57 -6.93
N LEU A 220 -1.04 9.69 -7.93
CA LEU A 220 0.02 10.70 -7.96
C LEU A 220 -0.52 12.14 -7.95
N SER A 221 -1.64 12.41 -8.63
CA SER A 221 -2.27 13.74 -8.64
C SER A 221 -2.57 14.24 -7.23
N LEU A 222 -3.06 13.33 -6.39
CA LEU A 222 -3.45 13.61 -5.02
C LEU A 222 -2.22 13.85 -4.12
N LYS A 223 -1.16 13.05 -4.28
CA LYS A 223 0.14 13.27 -3.61
C LYS A 223 0.75 14.62 -3.99
N ARG A 224 0.67 14.99 -5.27
CA ARG A 224 1.16 16.28 -5.78
C ARG A 224 0.41 17.46 -5.15
N ASN A 225 -0.90 17.34 -4.92
CA ASN A 225 -1.66 18.40 -4.26
C ASN A 225 -1.16 18.65 -2.83
N VAL A 226 -0.93 17.59 -2.05
CA VAL A 226 -0.34 17.73 -0.69
C VAL A 226 1.02 18.42 -0.71
N LEU A 227 1.87 18.11 -1.70
CA LEU A 227 3.17 18.77 -1.85
C LEU A 227 3.01 20.24 -2.26
N ARG A 228 2.04 20.55 -3.12
CA ARG A 228 1.75 21.92 -3.61
C ARG A 228 1.07 22.81 -2.57
N GLU A 229 0.32 22.25 -1.63
CA GLU A 229 -0.32 22.98 -0.52
C GLU A 229 0.68 23.52 0.52
N ASN A 230 1.96 23.15 0.40
CA ASN A 230 3.08 23.77 1.11
C ASN A 230 3.91 24.65 0.15
N PRO A 231 3.32 25.62 -0.59
CA PRO A 231 4.14 26.47 -1.43
C PRO A 231 5.00 27.32 -0.50
N CYS A 232 6.31 27.07 -0.48
CA CYS A 232 7.19 28.08 0.07
C CYS A 232 7.11 29.29 -0.87
N HIS A 233 6.36 30.31 -0.45
CA HIS A 233 6.22 31.56 -1.19
C HIS A 233 7.54 32.34 -1.33
N GLN A 234 8.59 31.92 -0.61
CA GLN A 234 9.89 32.55 -0.73
C GLN A 234 10.57 32.10 -2.03
N ALA A 235 10.53 32.99 -3.02
CA ALA A 235 11.33 32.86 -4.22
C ALA A 235 12.81 32.83 -3.83
N VAL A 236 13.54 31.81 -4.29
CA VAL A 236 14.99 31.72 -4.13
C VAL A 236 15.62 31.81 -5.50
N HIS A 237 16.37 32.89 -5.73
CA HIS A 237 17.08 33.06 -6.98
C HIS A 237 18.36 32.23 -7.00
N LEU A 238 18.58 31.48 -8.07
CA LEU A 238 19.80 30.76 -8.36
C LEU A 238 20.43 31.34 -9.63
N TRP A 239 21.63 31.88 -9.48
CA TRP A 239 22.39 32.53 -10.53
C TRP A 239 23.53 31.63 -10.94
N VAL A 240 23.48 31.11 -12.17
CA VAL A 240 24.46 30.16 -12.69
C VAL A 240 25.05 30.63 -14.01
N ASN A 241 26.30 30.27 -14.30
CA ASN A 241 26.82 30.33 -15.67
C ASN A 241 26.62 28.98 -16.33
N ARG A 242 26.29 28.93 -17.62
CA ARG A 242 26.12 27.65 -18.35
C ARG A 242 27.38 26.79 -18.31
N GLU A 243 28.53 27.42 -18.50
CA GLU A 243 29.84 26.74 -18.55
C GLU A 243 30.28 26.18 -17.19
N SER A 244 29.77 26.73 -16.08
CA SER A 244 30.10 26.29 -14.71
C SER A 244 28.85 25.90 -13.90
N LEU A 245 27.81 25.44 -14.59
CA LEU A 245 26.46 25.25 -14.03
C LEU A 245 26.46 24.36 -12.79
N MET A 246 27.13 23.21 -12.87
CA MET A 246 27.18 22.25 -11.78
C MET A 246 27.86 22.83 -10.53
N ASN A 247 29.01 23.48 -10.70
CA ASN A 247 29.74 24.08 -9.57
C ASN A 247 28.95 25.23 -8.94
N ASP A 248 28.35 26.10 -9.75
CA ASP A 248 27.54 27.21 -9.25
C ASP A 248 26.30 26.70 -8.49
N ALA A 249 25.62 25.68 -9.01
CA ALA A 249 24.47 25.05 -8.37
C ALA A 249 24.85 24.40 -7.02
N LEU A 250 25.90 23.56 -6.99
CA LEU A 250 26.32 22.87 -5.78
C LEU A 250 26.81 23.83 -4.69
N ASN A 251 27.50 24.91 -5.05
CA ASN A 251 27.93 25.94 -4.11
C ASN A 251 26.75 26.74 -3.53
N ALA A 252 25.64 26.87 -4.28
CA ALA A 252 24.43 27.56 -3.84
C ALA A 252 23.51 26.68 -2.98
N ALA A 253 23.55 25.35 -3.16
CA ALA A 253 22.64 24.39 -2.52
C ALA A 253 22.49 24.55 -1.00
N PRO A 254 23.58 24.71 -0.19
CA PRO A 254 23.43 24.90 1.25
C PRO A 254 22.60 26.13 1.62
N ARG A 255 22.77 27.24 0.89
CA ARG A 255 22.04 28.49 1.13
C ARG A 255 20.58 28.38 0.71
N ILE A 256 20.30 27.67 -0.38
CA ILE A 256 18.94 27.43 -0.87
C ILE A 256 18.16 26.61 0.16
N ARG A 257 18.76 25.50 0.63
CA ARG A 257 18.17 24.60 1.64
C ARG A 257 17.94 25.28 2.99
N ALA A 258 18.84 26.16 3.42
CA ALA A 258 18.70 26.91 4.67
C ALA A 258 17.50 27.87 4.67
N LYS A 259 17.04 28.32 3.49
CA LYS A 259 15.87 29.20 3.38
C LYS A 259 14.56 28.42 3.47
N SER A 260 14.48 27.25 2.84
CA SER A 260 13.29 26.42 2.82
C SER A 260 13.62 24.99 2.37
N PRO A 261 12.88 23.98 2.86
CA PRO A 261 12.93 22.64 2.29
C PRO A 261 12.29 22.54 0.89
N TYR A 262 11.41 23.47 0.52
CA TYR A 262 10.69 23.48 -0.77
C TYR A 262 10.60 24.87 -1.42
N PRO A 263 11.73 25.59 -1.63
CA PRO A 263 11.73 26.94 -2.17
C PRO A 263 11.21 27.00 -3.61
N ASN A 264 10.53 28.09 -3.95
CA ASN A 264 10.22 28.40 -5.34
C ASN A 264 11.50 28.91 -6.04
N LEU A 265 12.22 27.99 -6.68
CA LEU A 265 13.50 28.28 -7.33
C LEU A 265 13.30 29.08 -8.63
N GLN A 266 13.90 30.26 -8.70
CA GLN A 266 13.93 31.09 -9.91
C GLN A 266 15.34 31.07 -10.51
N ILE A 267 15.44 30.67 -11.78
CA ILE A 267 16.74 30.50 -12.44
C ILE A 267 17.12 31.76 -13.21
N THR A 268 18.40 32.14 -13.14
CA THR A 268 18.99 33.16 -13.99
C THR A 268 20.34 32.68 -14.52
N PHE A 269 20.47 32.62 -15.83
CA PHE A 269 21.76 32.40 -16.50
C PHE A 269 22.49 33.74 -16.61
N LYS A 270 23.66 33.84 -15.98
CA LYS A 270 24.41 35.10 -15.92
C LYS A 270 24.83 35.55 -17.32
N GLY A 271 24.59 36.81 -17.63
CA GLY A 271 24.93 37.40 -18.93
C GLY A 271 23.92 37.11 -20.05
N GLU A 272 22.83 36.39 -19.77
CA GLU A 272 21.79 36.05 -20.73
C GLU A 272 20.47 36.79 -20.43
N PHE A 273 19.74 37.14 -21.49
CA PHE A 273 18.41 37.71 -21.36
C PHE A 273 17.38 36.59 -21.12
N GLY A 274 16.69 36.62 -19.98
CA GLY A 274 15.59 35.71 -19.71
C GLY A 274 14.90 36.03 -18.38
N TYR A 275 13.58 36.14 -18.41
CA TYR A 275 12.73 36.16 -17.21
C TYR A 275 12.04 34.80 -17.09
N ASP A 276 12.19 34.14 -15.93
CA ASP A 276 11.71 32.77 -15.74
C ASP A 276 10.18 32.72 -15.59
N LEU A 277 9.48 32.28 -16.64
CA LEU A 277 8.07 31.84 -16.61
C LEU A 277 7.96 30.30 -16.56
N GLY A 278 9.00 29.60 -16.09
CA GLY A 278 9.10 28.13 -15.99
C GLY A 278 9.98 27.49 -17.06
N GLY A 279 10.32 28.22 -18.14
CA GLY A 279 11.20 27.73 -19.21
C GLY A 279 12.65 27.58 -18.76
N LEU A 280 13.18 28.57 -18.01
CA LEU A 280 14.57 28.56 -17.55
C LEU A 280 14.77 27.53 -16.45
N LYS A 281 13.77 27.33 -15.58
CA LYS A 281 13.78 26.22 -14.61
C LYS A 281 13.93 24.87 -15.31
N ARG A 282 13.11 24.58 -16.33
CA ARG A 282 13.18 23.32 -17.09
C ARG A 282 14.54 23.14 -17.79
N GLU A 283 15.03 24.19 -18.42
CA GLU A 283 16.32 24.18 -19.09
C GLU A 283 17.48 23.92 -18.11
N PHE A 284 17.48 24.61 -16.96
CA PHE A 284 18.47 24.38 -15.91
C PHE A 284 18.48 22.92 -15.44
N PHE A 285 17.32 22.32 -15.18
CA PHE A 285 17.28 20.93 -14.72
C PHE A 285 17.72 19.93 -15.80
N ASN A 286 17.41 20.18 -17.07
CA ASN A 286 17.93 19.39 -18.17
C ASN A 286 19.46 19.44 -18.21
N LEU A 287 20.04 20.65 -18.20
CA LEU A 287 21.48 20.85 -18.22
C LEU A 287 22.14 20.29 -16.94
N PHE A 288 21.51 20.47 -15.78
CA PHE A 288 22.00 19.93 -14.52
C PHE A 288 22.11 18.40 -14.58
N CYS A 289 21.08 17.72 -15.08
CA CYS A 289 21.08 16.27 -15.27
C CYS A 289 22.11 15.81 -16.32
N GLU A 290 22.25 16.52 -17.44
CA GLU A 290 23.25 16.22 -18.48
C GLU A 290 24.69 16.40 -17.97
N ASN A 291 24.92 17.34 -17.05
CA ASN A 291 26.22 17.62 -16.45
C ASN A 291 26.48 16.83 -15.16
N LEU A 292 25.58 15.91 -14.75
CA LEU A 292 25.90 14.97 -13.66
C LEU A 292 27.05 14.08 -14.12
N SER A 293 28.25 14.40 -13.64
CA SER A 293 29.48 13.82 -14.16
C SER A 293 29.51 12.29 -13.97
N PRO A 294 30.05 11.53 -14.94
CA PRO A 294 30.53 10.17 -14.73
C PRO A 294 31.49 10.03 -13.54
N ASP A 295 32.07 11.14 -13.06
CA ASP A 295 32.93 11.20 -11.88
C ASP A 295 32.21 10.95 -10.56
N TYR A 296 30.89 10.97 -10.52
CA TYR A 296 30.09 10.73 -9.31
C TYR A 296 29.10 9.57 -9.47
N PHE A 297 28.74 9.28 -10.71
CA PHE A 297 27.75 8.27 -11.05
C PHE A 297 28.29 7.39 -12.18
N HIS A 298 28.06 6.09 -12.09
CA HIS A 298 28.27 5.19 -13.20
C HIS A 298 26.91 4.78 -13.79
N ARG A 299 26.90 4.35 -15.04
CA ARG A 299 25.72 3.73 -15.62
C ARG A 299 25.67 2.28 -15.16
N ASP A 300 24.47 1.79 -14.85
CA ASP A 300 24.24 0.39 -14.54
C ASP A 300 24.59 -0.45 -15.79
N ASP A 301 25.35 -1.53 -15.59
CA ASP A 301 25.82 -2.40 -16.67
C ASP A 301 24.66 -3.14 -17.35
N ASP A 302 23.55 -3.40 -16.63
CA ASP A 302 22.38 -4.10 -17.12
C ASP A 302 21.32 -3.16 -17.74
N ASP A 303 21.30 -1.87 -17.33
CA ASP A 303 20.44 -0.86 -17.94
C ASP A 303 21.12 0.51 -17.99
N ALA A 304 21.70 0.85 -19.15
CA ALA A 304 22.40 2.11 -19.39
C ALA A 304 21.55 3.38 -19.19
N ARG A 305 20.24 3.26 -18.95
CA ARG A 305 19.35 4.39 -18.58
C ARG A 305 19.34 4.66 -17.07
N LYS A 306 19.87 3.75 -16.25
CA LYS A 306 20.02 3.93 -14.81
C LYS A 306 21.40 4.50 -14.51
N MET A 307 21.45 5.46 -13.60
CA MET A 307 22.67 6.00 -13.03
C MET A 307 22.74 5.63 -11.55
N LEU A 308 23.86 5.05 -11.14
CA LEU A 308 24.13 4.59 -9.79
C LEU A 308 25.27 5.41 -9.18
N ILE A 309 25.22 5.60 -7.85
CA ILE A 309 26.33 6.24 -7.12
C ILE A 309 27.56 5.34 -7.22
N ASP A 310 28.68 5.91 -7.63
CA ASP A 310 29.95 5.17 -7.64
C ASP A 310 30.62 5.24 -6.26
N LEU A 311 30.45 4.16 -5.49
CA LEU A 311 31.01 4.03 -4.14
C LEU A 311 32.53 3.83 -4.13
N THR A 312 33.15 3.53 -5.28
CA THR A 312 34.61 3.40 -5.39
C THR A 312 35.31 4.76 -5.45
N LYS A 313 34.56 5.81 -5.80
CA LYS A 313 35.06 7.18 -5.88
C LYS A 313 34.92 7.85 -4.52
N ASN A 314 36.04 8.34 -3.99
CA ASN A 314 36.09 9.06 -2.72
C ASN A 314 35.55 10.49 -2.88
N VAL A 315 34.25 10.59 -3.10
CA VAL A 315 33.51 11.84 -3.26
C VAL A 315 32.97 12.26 -1.89
N ASP A 316 33.15 13.52 -1.54
CA ASP A 316 32.64 14.10 -0.30
C ASP A 316 31.12 13.92 -0.16
N SER A 317 30.67 13.40 0.98
CA SER A 317 29.26 13.22 1.32
C SER A 317 28.44 14.51 1.20
N ASP A 318 29.06 15.67 1.48
CA ASP A 318 28.40 16.97 1.34
C ASP A 318 28.03 17.26 -0.12
N LYS A 319 28.80 16.72 -1.07
CA LYS A 319 28.54 16.88 -2.50
C LYS A 319 27.32 16.07 -2.93
N TYR A 320 27.21 14.81 -2.51
CA TYR A 320 26.00 14.00 -2.76
C TYR A 320 24.76 14.60 -2.10
N HIS A 321 24.91 15.12 -0.89
CA HIS A 321 23.82 15.81 -0.20
C HIS A 321 23.36 17.08 -0.95
N ASN A 322 24.29 17.85 -1.52
CA ASN A 322 23.96 19.01 -2.34
C ASN A 322 23.33 18.62 -3.68
N ILE A 323 23.80 17.56 -4.34
CA ILE A 323 23.16 17.02 -5.55
C ILE A 323 21.72 16.57 -5.24
N GLY A 324 21.53 15.77 -4.18
CA GLY A 324 20.22 15.24 -3.78
C GLY A 324 19.20 16.30 -3.38
N SER A 325 19.65 17.53 -3.07
CA SER A 325 18.74 18.64 -2.78
C SER A 325 17.96 19.09 -4.02
N PHE A 326 18.57 19.11 -5.21
CA PHE A 326 17.95 19.67 -6.42
C PHE A 326 16.74 18.89 -6.97
N PRO A 327 16.73 17.54 -7.01
CA PRO A 327 15.55 16.77 -7.40
C PRO A 327 14.31 17.08 -6.56
N ILE A 328 14.50 17.43 -5.27
CA ILE A 328 13.42 17.82 -4.35
C ILE A 328 12.89 19.23 -4.70
N LEU A 329 13.73 20.09 -5.29
CA LEU A 329 13.41 21.47 -5.72
C LEU A 329 12.73 21.56 -7.09
N HIS A 330 12.69 20.47 -7.85
CA HIS A 330 12.04 20.41 -9.16
C HIS A 330 10.51 20.30 -9.08
N CYS A 331 9.97 19.93 -7.92
CA CYS A 331 8.53 19.70 -7.69
C CYS A 331 7.65 20.95 -7.83
#